data_AF-A0A3R9P504-F1
#
_entry.id   AF-A0A3R9P504-F1
#
_cell.length_a   1.000
_cell.length_b   1.000
_cell.length_c   1.000
_cell.angle_alpha   90.00
_cell.angle_beta   90.00
_cell.angle_gamma   90.00
#
_symmetry.space_group_name_H-M   'P 1'
#
loop_
_entity.id
_entity.type
_entity.pdbx_description
1 polymer ?
#
loop_
_entity_poly.entity_id
_entity_poly.type
_entity_poly.pdbx_seq_one_letter_code
_entity_poly.pdbx_strand_id
1 'polypeptide(L)'
;MLHYKVAALSVSCPAQYLHEPDLARNKMGCIVVACTEADFEFWQDNVCLLRAPYWNVGQLAAQLIMWLKPGFATDFQFDCMDSESRELFTLRHADLGFQFSSEWGEYEQATYVGREELIQFIQTFSADISTKMKADLGLDASSFLEDS
;
A
#
# COMPACT_ATOMS: atom_id res chain seq x y z
N MET A 1 -0.13 -4.53 18.10
CA MET A 1 -0.51 -3.21 17.54
C MET A 1 0.32 -2.92 16.28
N LEU A 2 -0.35 -3.02 15.14
CA LEU A 2 0.17 -2.61 13.84
C LEU A 2 0.30 -1.10 13.78
N HIS A 3 1.42 -0.64 13.24
CA HIS A 3 1.62 0.74 12.87
C HIS A 3 2.57 0.82 11.68
N TYR A 4 2.63 1.98 11.06
CA TYR A 4 3.46 2.19 9.89
C TYR A 4 4.09 3.57 9.90
N LYS A 5 5.14 3.74 9.08
CA LYS A 5 5.73 5.03 8.79
C LYS A 5 5.86 5.19 7.29
N VAL A 6 5.48 6.37 6.81
CA VAL A 6 5.61 6.77 5.41
C VAL A 6 6.33 8.10 5.39
N ALA A 7 7.44 8.18 4.67
CA ALA A 7 8.17 9.42 4.43
C ALA A 7 7.38 10.39 3.53
N ALA A 8 8.02 11.46 3.05
CA ALA A 8 7.40 12.35 2.07
C ALA A 8 7.12 11.58 0.77
N LEU A 9 5.96 11.86 0.16
CA LEU A 9 5.61 11.21 -1.10
C LEU A 9 6.41 11.79 -2.27
N SER A 10 6.69 10.92 -3.23
CA SER A 10 7.28 11.25 -4.52
C SER A 10 6.52 10.52 -5.64
N VAL A 11 6.69 10.98 -6.88
CA VAL A 11 6.08 10.36 -8.06
C VAL A 11 7.19 9.90 -8.98
N SER A 12 7.26 8.60 -9.27
CA SER A 12 8.26 8.01 -10.19
C SER A 12 7.79 7.97 -11.65
N CYS A 13 6.51 8.29 -11.91
CA CYS A 13 5.95 8.32 -13.25
C CYS A 13 6.73 9.28 -14.17
N PRO A 14 7.07 8.88 -15.40
CA PRO A 14 7.67 9.78 -16.39
C PRO A 14 6.80 11.02 -16.59
N ALA A 15 7.41 12.21 -16.55
CA ALA A 15 6.72 13.51 -16.64
C ALA A 15 5.76 13.64 -17.85
N GLN A 16 5.98 12.84 -18.90
CA GLN A 16 5.11 12.77 -20.07
C GLN A 16 3.66 12.39 -19.75
N TYR A 17 3.41 11.59 -18.69
CA TYR A 17 2.05 11.22 -18.28
C TYR A 17 1.34 12.32 -17.47
N LEU A 18 2.09 13.25 -16.86
CA LEU A 18 1.53 14.37 -16.09
C LEU A 18 1.01 15.52 -16.98
N HIS A 19 1.33 15.49 -18.28
CA HIS A 19 1.06 16.59 -19.21
C HIS A 19 0.11 16.24 -20.37
N GLU A 20 -0.52 15.05 -20.40
CA GLU A 20 -1.51 14.74 -21.43
C GLU A 20 -2.90 15.31 -21.06
N PRO A 21 -3.38 16.36 -21.74
CA PRO A 21 -4.67 17.00 -21.42
C PRO A 21 -5.89 16.13 -21.77
N ASP A 22 -5.69 15.04 -22.52
CA ASP A 22 -6.76 14.13 -23.00
C ASP A 22 -6.87 12.80 -22.22
N LEU A 23 -6.01 12.57 -21.22
CA LEU A 23 -6.26 11.48 -20.29
C LEU A 23 -7.38 11.90 -19.35
N ALA A 24 -8.59 11.39 -19.59
CA ALA A 24 -9.77 11.63 -18.75
C ALA A 24 -9.37 11.66 -17.26
N ARG A 25 -9.82 12.67 -16.50
CA ARG A 25 -9.45 12.90 -15.07
C ARG A 25 -9.36 11.61 -14.23
N ASN A 26 -10.23 10.64 -14.50
CA ASN A 26 -10.28 9.35 -13.80
C ASN A 26 -9.11 8.40 -14.13
N LYS A 27 -8.54 8.44 -15.34
CA LYS A 27 -7.34 7.66 -15.70
C LYS A 27 -6.07 8.26 -15.14
N MET A 28 -5.99 9.60 -15.10
CA MET A 28 -4.85 10.31 -14.53
C MET A 28 -4.70 10.02 -13.03
N GLY A 29 -5.80 10.05 -12.27
CA GLY A 29 -5.77 9.70 -10.83
C GLY A 29 -5.28 8.27 -10.57
N CYS A 30 -5.72 7.31 -11.36
CA CYS A 30 -5.32 5.90 -11.22
C CYS A 30 -3.83 5.68 -11.52
N ILE A 31 -3.29 6.35 -12.55
CA ILE A 31 -1.86 6.28 -12.90
C ILE A 31 -1.00 6.93 -11.82
N VAL A 32 -1.42 8.06 -11.25
CA VAL A 32 -0.59 8.72 -10.22
C VAL A 32 -0.63 7.94 -8.90
N VAL A 33 -1.76 7.37 -8.50
CA VAL A 33 -1.82 6.43 -7.36
C VAL A 33 -0.84 5.27 -7.57
N ALA A 34 -0.82 4.69 -8.78
CA ALA A 34 0.09 3.61 -9.13
C ALA A 34 1.56 4.03 -9.32
N CYS A 35 1.89 5.32 -9.21
CA CYS A 35 3.25 5.85 -9.32
C CYS A 35 3.69 6.60 -8.05
N THR A 36 2.92 6.51 -6.96
CA THR A 36 3.20 7.23 -5.72
C THR A 36 4.10 6.39 -4.83
N GLU A 37 5.31 6.89 -4.60
CA GLU A 37 6.37 6.20 -3.88
C GLU A 37 6.82 6.96 -2.64
N ALA A 38 7.19 6.22 -1.60
CA ALA A 38 7.78 6.75 -0.39
C ALA A 38 8.57 5.67 0.36
N ASP A 39 9.49 6.08 1.24
CA ASP A 39 10.08 5.16 2.19
C ASP A 39 8.97 4.68 3.15
N PHE A 40 8.81 3.35 3.21
CA PHE A 40 7.76 2.68 3.96
C PHE A 40 8.36 1.78 5.03
N GLU A 41 7.79 1.85 6.23
CA GLU A 41 8.07 0.89 7.29
C GLU A 41 6.75 0.33 7.84
N PHE A 42 6.69 -0.99 8.02
CA PHE A 42 5.59 -1.70 8.65
C PHE A 42 6.07 -2.32 9.96
N TRP A 43 5.31 -2.08 11.03
CA TRP A 43 5.71 -2.43 12.38
C TRP A 43 4.58 -3.14 13.13
N GLN A 44 4.95 -4.08 13.99
CA GLN A 44 4.06 -4.75 14.91
C GLN A 44 4.72 -4.86 16.29
N ASP A 45 4.05 -4.35 17.33
CA ASP A 45 4.53 -4.46 18.73
C ASP A 45 5.99 -4.00 18.91
N ASN A 46 6.36 -2.90 18.23
CA ASN A 46 7.70 -2.30 18.17
C ASN A 46 8.77 -3.13 17.42
N VAL A 47 8.38 -4.18 16.71
CA VAL A 47 9.23 -4.91 15.78
C VAL A 47 8.98 -4.38 14.37
N CYS A 48 10.04 -3.97 13.67
CA CYS A 48 9.96 -3.60 12.26
C CYS A 48 9.89 -4.90 11.43
N LEU A 49 8.73 -5.17 10.84
CA LEU A 49 8.50 -6.38 10.06
C LEU A 49 8.98 -6.21 8.61
N LEU A 50 8.88 -4.99 8.08
CA LEU A 50 9.29 -4.65 6.73
C LEU A 50 9.74 -3.19 6.72
N ARG A 51 10.90 -2.94 6.13
CA ARG A 51 11.39 -1.61 5.78
C ARG A 51 11.72 -1.63 4.31
N ALA A 52 11.25 -0.64 3.59
CA ALA A 52 11.58 -0.56 2.19
C ALA A 52 11.57 0.87 1.64
N PRO A 53 12.69 1.30 1.05
CA PRO A 53 12.80 2.62 0.45
C PRO A 53 12.07 2.67 -0.90
N TYR A 54 11.60 3.86 -1.28
CA TYR A 54 10.94 4.11 -2.57
C TYR A 54 9.79 3.13 -2.90
N TRP A 55 9.04 2.70 -1.88
CA TRP A 55 7.97 1.72 -2.06
C TRP A 55 6.75 2.38 -2.68
N ASN A 56 6.07 1.68 -3.60
CA ASN A 56 4.85 2.15 -4.24
C ASN A 56 3.64 2.10 -3.28
N VAL A 57 3.60 3.06 -2.35
CA VAL A 57 2.62 3.15 -1.27
C VAL A 57 1.20 3.42 -1.78
N GLY A 58 1.07 4.12 -2.92
CA GLY A 58 -0.24 4.34 -3.54
C GLY A 58 -0.83 3.05 -4.13
N GLN A 59 -0.03 2.27 -4.87
CA GLN A 59 -0.45 0.95 -5.36
C GLN A 59 -0.73 -0.01 -4.20
N LEU A 60 0.09 0.00 -3.15
CA LEU A 60 -0.14 -0.80 -1.95
C LEU A 60 -1.50 -0.48 -1.31
N ALA A 61 -1.81 0.82 -1.10
CA ALA A 61 -3.09 1.24 -0.54
C ALA A 61 -4.27 0.76 -1.40
N ALA A 62 -4.18 0.96 -2.71
CA ALA A 62 -5.22 0.52 -3.65
C ALA A 62 -5.45 -1.00 -3.62
N GLN A 63 -4.38 -1.80 -3.66
CA GLN A 63 -4.48 -3.27 -3.62
C GLN A 63 -5.06 -3.76 -2.29
N LEU A 64 -4.64 -3.18 -1.16
CA LEU A 64 -5.16 -3.55 0.16
C LEU A 64 -6.66 -3.24 0.28
N ILE A 65 -7.11 -2.09 -0.21
CA ILE A 65 -8.54 -1.73 -0.26
C ILE A 65 -9.31 -2.71 -1.15
N MET A 66 -8.80 -3.01 -2.34
CA MET A 66 -9.42 -3.99 -3.25
C MET A 66 -9.52 -5.38 -2.63
N TRP A 67 -8.56 -5.76 -1.79
CA TRP A 67 -8.55 -7.03 -1.08
C TRP A 67 -9.49 -7.04 0.14
N LEU A 68 -9.60 -5.92 0.85
CA LEU A 68 -10.54 -5.75 1.98
C LEU A 68 -12.00 -5.74 1.53
N LYS A 69 -12.33 -5.13 0.37
CA LYS A 69 -13.71 -5.00 -0.14
C LYS A 69 -14.51 -6.31 -0.20
N PRO A 70 -13.99 -7.42 -0.76
CA PRO A 70 -14.67 -8.72 -0.74
C PRO A 70 -14.55 -9.45 0.61
N GLY A 71 -14.00 -8.81 1.65
CA GLY A 71 -13.86 -9.35 3.00
C GLY A 71 -12.62 -10.22 3.20
N PHE A 72 -11.54 -9.98 2.44
CA PHE A 72 -10.34 -10.83 2.36
C PHE A 72 -10.64 -12.21 1.79
N ALA A 73 -11.24 -12.29 0.59
CA ALA A 73 -11.68 -13.57 0.03
C ALA A 73 -10.54 -14.57 -0.31
N THR A 74 -9.31 -14.08 -0.48
CA THR A 74 -8.12 -14.85 -0.85
C THR A 74 -6.93 -14.42 -0.02
N ASP A 75 -5.79 -15.11 -0.10
CA ASP A 75 -4.55 -14.56 0.43
C ASP A 75 -4.17 -13.28 -0.31
N PHE A 76 -3.47 -12.38 0.39
CA PHE A 76 -2.90 -11.18 -0.21
C PHE A 76 -1.45 -11.41 -0.58
N GLN A 77 -1.08 -10.95 -1.77
CA GLN A 77 0.29 -10.88 -2.22
C GLN A 77 0.49 -9.52 -2.83
N PHE A 78 1.48 -8.77 -2.32
CA PHE A 78 1.84 -7.51 -2.95
C PHE A 78 2.69 -7.79 -4.19
N ASP A 79 2.14 -7.41 -5.34
CA ASP A 79 2.81 -7.48 -6.64
C ASP A 79 3.01 -6.06 -7.17
N CYS A 80 4.25 -5.73 -7.50
CA CYS A 80 4.64 -4.46 -8.10
C CYS A 80 5.49 -4.75 -9.33
N MET A 81 5.22 -4.02 -10.42
CA MET A 81 5.84 -4.29 -11.74
C MET A 81 7.36 -4.14 -11.78
N ASP A 82 7.96 -3.57 -10.73
CA ASP A 82 9.40 -3.31 -10.65
C ASP A 82 10.18 -4.41 -9.91
N SER A 83 9.52 -5.40 -9.30
CA SER A 83 10.21 -6.56 -8.75
C SER A 83 10.34 -7.65 -9.82
N GLU A 84 11.55 -7.85 -10.36
CA GLU A 84 11.88 -8.95 -11.26
C GLU A 84 11.79 -10.33 -10.56
N SER A 85 10.59 -10.76 -10.16
CA SER A 85 10.25 -12.13 -9.73
C SER A 85 10.36 -12.47 -8.23
N ARG A 86 10.19 -11.52 -7.30
CA ARG A 86 10.13 -11.83 -5.86
C ARG A 86 8.90 -11.28 -5.17
N GLU A 87 8.26 -12.13 -4.37
CA GLU A 87 7.09 -11.78 -3.57
C GLU A 87 7.54 -10.84 -2.44
N LEU A 88 7.17 -9.56 -2.53
CA LEU A 88 7.63 -8.55 -1.58
C LEU A 88 7.12 -8.83 -0.18
N PHE A 89 5.81 -9.08 -0.04
CA PHE A 89 5.24 -9.69 1.15
C PHE A 89 3.89 -10.35 0.83
N THR A 90 3.48 -11.21 1.75
CA THR A 90 2.22 -11.96 1.71
C THR A 90 1.50 -11.88 3.05
N LEU A 91 0.17 -11.83 3.00
CA LEU A 91 -0.72 -12.07 4.15
C LEU A 91 -1.58 -13.29 3.81
N ARG A 92 -1.24 -14.42 4.44
CA ARG A 92 -1.97 -15.69 4.24
C ARG A 92 -3.01 -15.88 5.30
N HIS A 93 -4.16 -16.45 4.95
CA HIS A 93 -5.20 -16.77 5.93
C HIS A 93 -4.67 -17.70 7.03
N ALA A 94 -5.06 -17.37 8.25
CA ALA A 94 -4.91 -18.20 9.45
C ALA A 94 -6.24 -18.21 10.21
N ASP A 95 -6.40 -19.13 11.17
CA ASP A 95 -7.69 -19.41 11.84
C ASP A 95 -8.49 -18.16 12.27
N LEU A 96 -7.83 -17.15 12.85
CA LEU A 96 -8.46 -15.95 13.38
C LEU A 96 -7.92 -14.64 12.77
N GLY A 97 -7.16 -14.72 11.68
CA GLY A 97 -6.42 -13.58 11.14
C GLY A 97 -5.51 -13.97 9.99
N PHE A 98 -4.30 -13.43 9.99
CA PHE A 98 -3.38 -13.58 8.88
C PHE A 98 -1.96 -13.86 9.36
N GLN A 99 -1.22 -14.61 8.56
CA GLN A 99 0.21 -14.78 8.72
C GLN A 99 0.91 -13.85 7.72
N PHE A 100 1.62 -12.85 8.24
CA PHE A 100 2.48 -11.97 7.48
C PHE A 100 3.84 -12.63 7.25
N SER A 101 4.30 -12.63 6.00
CA SER A 101 5.66 -13.02 5.64
C SER A 101 6.20 -12.09 4.57
N SER A 102 7.49 -11.77 4.62
CA SER A 102 8.17 -10.96 3.62
C SER A 102 9.54 -11.55 3.32
N GLU A 103 9.89 -11.68 2.04
CA GLU A 103 11.25 -12.05 1.64
C GLU A 103 12.26 -10.90 1.85
N TRP A 104 11.75 -9.69 2.08
CA TRP A 104 12.53 -8.45 2.24
C TRP A 104 12.54 -7.96 3.69
N GLY A 105 11.76 -8.59 4.56
CA GLY A 105 11.70 -8.25 5.97
C GLY A 105 13.04 -8.56 6.66
N GLU A 106 13.41 -7.71 7.62
CA GLU A 106 14.53 -7.99 8.54
C GLU A 106 14.22 -9.19 9.47
N TYR A 107 12.96 -9.66 9.45
CA TYR A 107 12.43 -10.77 10.23
C TYR A 107 12.04 -11.94 9.33
N GLU A 108 12.84 -13.02 9.36
CA GLU A 108 12.58 -14.24 8.57
C GLU A 108 11.35 -15.04 9.07
N GLN A 109 10.89 -14.75 10.29
CA GLN A 109 9.78 -15.48 10.89
C GLN A 109 8.45 -14.85 10.54
N ALA A 110 7.57 -15.67 9.99
CA ALA A 110 6.21 -15.27 9.69
C ALA A 110 5.47 -14.89 10.98
N THR A 111 4.84 -13.71 10.98
CA THR A 111 4.22 -13.10 12.16
C THR A 111 2.70 -13.12 12.05
N TYR A 112 2.00 -13.36 13.16
CA TYR A 112 0.55 -13.37 13.17
C TYR A 112 -0.01 -11.94 13.30
N VAL A 113 -0.99 -11.62 12.45
CA VAL A 113 -1.69 -10.34 12.38
C VAL A 113 -3.18 -10.58 12.62
N GLY A 114 -3.78 -9.85 13.57
CA GLY A 114 -5.22 -9.96 13.85
C GLY A 114 -6.06 -9.37 12.73
N ARG A 115 -7.22 -9.98 12.42
CA ARG A 115 -8.13 -9.48 11.38
C ARG A 115 -8.58 -8.03 11.62
N GLU A 116 -9.08 -7.73 12.81
CA GLU A 116 -9.58 -6.38 13.16
C GLU A 116 -8.46 -5.34 13.11
N GLU A 117 -7.27 -5.73 13.56
CA GLU A 117 -6.08 -4.88 13.53
C GLU A 117 -5.65 -4.57 12.09
N LEU A 118 -5.73 -5.55 11.20
CA LEU A 118 -5.45 -5.39 9.78
C LEU A 118 -6.49 -4.50 9.08
N ILE A 119 -7.78 -4.64 9.41
CA ILE A 119 -8.84 -3.76 8.89
C ILE A 119 -8.55 -2.31 9.28
N GLN A 120 -8.28 -2.07 10.57
CA GLN A 120 -7.95 -0.73 11.06
C GLN A 120 -6.70 -0.17 10.37
N PHE A 121 -5.66 -0.99 10.23
CA PHE A 121 -4.46 -0.62 9.50
C PHE A 121 -4.77 -0.19 8.06
N ILE A 122 -5.51 -0.99 7.28
CA ILE A 122 -5.81 -0.70 5.88
C ILE A 122 -6.61 0.60 5.75
N GLN A 123 -7.60 0.82 6.62
CA GLN A 123 -8.43 2.03 6.62
C GLN A 123 -7.61 3.27 6.94
N THR A 124 -6.82 3.24 8.02
CA THR A 124 -5.97 4.36 8.42
C THR A 124 -4.89 4.64 7.38
N PHE A 125 -4.19 3.62 6.92
CA PHE A 125 -3.15 3.74 5.90
C PHE A 125 -3.69 4.38 4.62
N SER A 126 -4.83 3.90 4.10
CA SER A 126 -5.37 4.41 2.84
C SER A 126 -5.85 5.86 2.94
N ALA A 127 -6.49 6.23 4.06
CA ALA A 127 -6.91 7.61 4.32
C ALA A 127 -5.72 8.57 4.47
N ASP A 128 -4.66 8.13 5.14
CA ASP A 128 -3.45 8.93 5.32
C ASP A 128 -2.67 9.08 4.01
N ILE A 129 -2.59 8.03 3.17
CA ILE A 129 -2.01 8.13 1.83
C ILE A 129 -2.82 9.11 0.97
N SER A 130 -4.15 9.02 0.96
CA SER A 130 -5.03 9.99 0.26
C SER A 130 -4.76 11.43 0.72
N THR A 131 -4.69 11.65 2.04
CA THR A 131 -4.39 12.96 2.63
C THR A 131 -3.01 13.47 2.22
N LYS A 132 -1.99 12.60 2.25
CA LYS A 132 -0.62 12.93 1.86
C LYS A 132 -0.51 13.22 0.37
N MET A 133 -1.18 12.47 -0.49
CA MET A 133 -1.20 12.75 -1.94
C MET A 133 -1.76 14.15 -2.23
N LYS A 134 -2.78 14.55 -1.47
CA LYS A 134 -3.34 15.91 -1.58
C LYS A 134 -2.38 16.98 -1.08
N ALA A 135 -1.69 16.73 0.03
CA ALA A 135 -0.77 17.69 0.65
C ALA A 135 0.56 17.83 -0.12
N ASP A 136 1.18 16.71 -0.49
CA ASP A 136 2.52 16.66 -1.07
C ASP A 136 2.49 16.85 -2.60
N LEU A 137 1.44 16.34 -3.27
CA LEU A 137 1.35 16.30 -4.72
C LEU A 137 0.21 17.17 -5.31
N GLY A 138 -0.68 17.70 -4.45
CA GLY A 138 -1.85 18.46 -4.90
C GLY A 138 -2.93 17.62 -5.59
N LEU A 139 -2.94 16.30 -5.36
CA LEU A 139 -3.81 15.35 -6.04
C LEU A 139 -4.87 14.76 -5.11
N ASP A 140 -6.11 14.74 -5.58
CA ASP A 140 -7.22 14.14 -4.84
C ASP A 140 -7.38 12.65 -5.23
N ALA A 141 -6.97 11.76 -4.34
CA ALA A 141 -7.06 10.32 -4.52
C ALA A 141 -8.25 9.68 -3.78
N SER A 142 -9.10 10.50 -3.13
CA SER A 142 -10.22 10.01 -2.31
C SER A 142 -11.15 9.08 -3.07
N SER A 143 -11.50 9.40 -4.32
CA SER A 143 -12.37 8.54 -5.15
C SER A 143 -11.76 7.17 -5.50
N PHE A 144 -10.47 6.95 -5.24
CA PHE A 144 -9.80 5.67 -5.48
C PHE A 144 -9.53 4.90 -4.19
N LEU A 145 -9.33 5.62 -3.07
CA LEU A 145 -8.88 5.04 -1.80
C LEU A 145 -9.96 5.09 -0.69
N GLU A 146 -11.01 5.91 -0.85
CA GLU A 146 -12.02 6.18 0.19
C GLU A 146 -13.44 5.73 -0.20
N ASP A 147 -13.72 5.38 -1.46
CA ASP A 147 -15.01 4.81 -1.90
C ASP A 147 -15.15 3.32 -1.47
N SER A 148 -15.05 3.05 -0.17
CA SER A 148 -15.23 1.72 0.46
C SER A 148 -16.23 1.77 1.60
#